data_AF-A0A1I2GRM1-F1
#
_entry.id   AF-A0A1I2GRM1-F1
#
_cell.length_a   1.000
_cell.length_b   1.000
_cell.length_c   1.000
_cell.angle_alpha   90.00
_cell.angle_beta   90.00
_cell.angle_gamma   90.00
#
_symmetry.space_group_name_H-M   'P 1'
#
loop_
_entity.id
_entity.type
_entity.pdbx_description
1 polymer ?
#
loop_
_entity_poly.entity_id
_entity_poly.type
_entity_poly.pdbx_seq_one_letter_code
_entity_poly.pdbx_strand_id
1 'polypeptide(L)'
;MSRSKPNWPLITETNPKSPISEAYRILRTNIDFSNLEEEIRTLMVTSTKMNEGKSTTSANIAVTYAQSNKKVLLIDADMRKPTQHQLFRVSNQVGLTSVLSNQKEWEAAIQTTSVSGLSILPAGPVPPNPSEMLASKRMDQLLEKMKERYDIIIVDTPPIMVVTDAQIVASKSDGVVLVIDSGTVKKEAAIKAKASLEHVKARILGVVLNKIKRSSSEGYLYYYQ
;
A
#
# COMPACT_ATOMS: atom_id res chain seq x y z
N MET A 1 32.66 -0.98 -13.61
CA MET A 1 31.95 -0.32 -12.49
C MET A 1 30.48 -0.17 -12.87
N SER A 2 29.61 -1.03 -12.34
CA SER A 2 28.17 -0.99 -12.61
C SER A 2 27.58 0.26 -11.96
N ARG A 3 27.12 1.22 -12.77
CA ARG A 3 26.30 2.33 -12.28
C ARG A 3 25.03 1.73 -11.69
N SER A 4 24.91 1.74 -10.36
CA SER A 4 23.66 1.41 -9.67
C SER A 4 22.54 2.25 -10.30
N LYS A 5 21.54 1.58 -10.87
CA LYS A 5 20.35 2.27 -11.37
C LYS A 5 19.77 3.08 -10.20
N PRO A 6 19.42 4.37 -10.38
CA PRO A 6 18.73 5.11 -9.35
C PRO A 6 17.44 4.35 -9.03
N ASN A 7 17.33 3.90 -7.78
CA ASN A 7 16.11 3.31 -7.27
C ASN A 7 15.14 4.48 -7.11
N TRP A 8 14.16 4.61 -8.00
CA TRP A 8 13.11 5.62 -7.91
C TRP A 8 11.88 4.97 -7.27
N PRO A 9 11.80 4.91 -5.93
CA PRO A 9 10.66 4.28 -5.28
C PRO A 9 9.35 5.05 -5.51
N LEU A 10 9.40 6.32 -5.94
CA LEU A 10 8.25 7.14 -6.33
C LEU A 10 8.37 7.54 -7.81
N ILE A 11 8.30 6.54 -8.70
CA ILE A 11 8.45 6.77 -10.16
C ILE A 11 7.32 7.63 -10.74
N THR A 12 6.12 7.53 -10.18
CA THR A 12 4.94 8.32 -10.59
C THR A 12 5.10 9.81 -10.32
N GLU A 13 5.96 10.19 -9.37
CA GLU A 13 6.35 11.58 -9.10
C GLU A 13 7.61 11.96 -9.89
N THR A 14 8.67 11.14 -9.82
CA THR A 14 9.99 11.48 -10.38
C THR A 14 10.07 11.36 -11.90
N ASN A 15 9.27 10.50 -12.52
CA ASN A 15 9.14 10.39 -13.97
C ASN A 15 7.67 10.09 -14.36
N PRO A 16 6.77 11.09 -14.28
CA PRO A 16 5.34 10.87 -14.44
C PRO A 16 4.94 10.33 -15.81
N LYS A 17 5.70 10.64 -16.87
CA LYS A 17 5.43 10.18 -18.24
C LYS A 17 6.03 8.80 -18.54
N SER A 18 6.62 8.15 -17.53
CA SER A 18 7.27 6.87 -17.76
C SER A 18 6.25 5.75 -18.04
N PRO A 19 6.64 4.76 -18.86
CA PRO A 19 5.93 3.50 -19.01
C PRO A 19 5.52 2.80 -17.70
N ILE A 20 6.31 2.94 -16.63
CA ILE A 20 6.02 2.34 -15.32
C ILE A 20 4.95 3.16 -14.58
N SER A 21 5.02 4.49 -14.69
CA SER A 21 4.04 5.41 -14.12
C SER A 21 2.66 5.18 -14.74
N GLU A 22 2.61 4.88 -16.04
CA GLU A 22 1.36 4.52 -16.71
C GLU A 22 0.77 3.20 -16.21
N ALA A 23 1.61 2.19 -15.94
CA ALA A 23 1.16 0.95 -15.33
C ALA A 23 0.48 1.18 -13.96
N TYR A 24 0.97 2.13 -13.15
CA TYR A 24 0.30 2.51 -11.90
C TYR A 24 -1.02 3.29 -12.11
N ARG A 25 -1.17 4.04 -13.22
CA ARG A 25 -2.45 4.68 -13.57
C ARG A 25 -3.49 3.66 -14.02
N ILE A 26 -3.08 2.71 -14.86
CA ILE A 26 -3.91 1.57 -15.27
C ILE A 26 -4.35 0.78 -14.03
N LEU A 27 -3.44 0.52 -13.09
CA LEU A 27 -3.77 -0.16 -11.83
C LEU A 27 -4.81 0.62 -11.02
N ARG A 28 -4.64 1.94 -10.83
CA ARG A 28 -5.63 2.80 -10.17
C ARG A 28 -7.00 2.69 -10.86
N THR A 29 -7.03 2.83 -12.17
CA THR A 29 -8.26 2.73 -12.96
C THR A 29 -8.93 1.35 -12.84
N ASN A 30 -8.16 0.26 -12.79
CA ASN A 30 -8.72 -1.09 -12.55
C ASN A 30 -9.31 -1.25 -11.14
N ILE A 31 -8.69 -0.63 -10.13
CA ILE A 31 -9.26 -0.57 -8.77
C ILE A 31 -10.58 0.22 -8.81
N ASP A 32 -10.61 1.39 -9.46
CA ASP A 32 -11.83 2.19 -9.60
C ASP A 32 -12.95 1.43 -10.33
N PHE A 33 -12.62 0.63 -11.36
CA PHE A 33 -13.61 -0.21 -12.06
C PHE A 33 -14.07 -1.42 -11.25
N SER A 34 -13.28 -1.87 -10.28
CA SER A 34 -13.73 -2.90 -9.34
C SER A 34 -14.80 -2.39 -8.38
N ASN A 35 -15.04 -1.07 -8.34
CA ASN A 35 -15.92 -0.37 -7.41
C ASN A 35 -17.42 -0.40 -7.78
N LEU A 36 -17.83 -1.18 -8.79
CA LEU A 36 -19.18 -1.12 -9.36
C LEU A 36 -20.30 -1.56 -8.40
N GLU A 37 -19.99 -2.37 -7.39
CA GLU A 37 -20.99 -2.89 -6.42
C GLU A 37 -20.87 -2.26 -5.03
N GLU A 38 -19.65 -1.99 -4.55
CA GLU A 38 -19.41 -1.41 -3.21
C GLU A 38 -18.22 -0.46 -3.26
N GLU A 39 -18.37 0.72 -2.61
CA GLU A 39 -17.38 1.80 -2.57
C GLU A 39 -16.10 1.39 -1.81
N ILE A 40 -14.93 1.54 -2.46
CA ILE A 40 -13.61 1.27 -1.90
C ILE A 40 -13.07 2.58 -1.33
N ARG A 41 -13.20 2.75 -0.01
CA ARG A 41 -12.61 3.87 0.75
C ARG A 41 -11.31 3.48 1.41
N THR A 42 -11.15 2.23 1.80
CA THR A 42 -9.93 1.67 2.41
C THR A 42 -9.37 0.56 1.53
N LEU A 43 -8.24 0.83 0.88
CA LEU A 43 -7.52 -0.10 0.02
C LEU A 43 -6.28 -0.64 0.74
N MET A 44 -6.24 -1.93 1.03
CA MET A 44 -5.05 -2.58 1.58
C MET A 44 -4.14 -3.10 0.47
N VAL A 45 -2.83 -2.97 0.68
CA VAL A 45 -1.80 -3.59 -0.16
C VAL A 45 -0.93 -4.51 0.69
N THR A 46 -0.77 -5.75 0.25
CA THR A 46 0.11 -6.75 0.89
C THR A 46 0.89 -7.56 -0.15
N SER A 47 1.72 -8.48 0.30
CA SER A 47 2.45 -9.42 -0.56
C SER A 47 2.55 -10.80 0.09
N THR A 48 3.04 -11.79 -0.64
CA THR A 48 3.23 -13.15 -0.11
C THR A 48 4.41 -13.24 0.86
N LYS A 49 5.49 -12.50 0.61
CA LYS A 49 6.75 -12.47 1.36
C LYS A 49 7.37 -11.07 1.33
N MET A 50 8.48 -10.89 2.06
CA MET A 50 9.22 -9.62 2.05
C MET A 50 9.82 -9.31 0.68
N ASN A 51 10.08 -8.02 0.44
CA ASN A 51 10.81 -7.50 -0.74
C ASN A 51 10.13 -7.72 -2.10
N GLU A 52 8.81 -7.94 -2.15
CA GLU A 52 8.06 -8.04 -3.42
C GLU A 52 7.63 -6.68 -4.00
N GLY A 53 7.92 -5.58 -3.29
CA GLY A 53 7.60 -4.21 -3.71
C GLY A 53 6.18 -3.77 -3.36
N LYS A 54 5.57 -4.36 -2.32
CA LYS A 54 4.29 -3.93 -1.74
C LYS A 54 4.31 -2.44 -1.40
N SER A 55 5.28 -1.98 -0.61
CA SER A 55 5.36 -0.62 -0.10
C SER A 55 5.60 0.41 -1.20
N THR A 56 6.43 0.06 -2.19
CA THR A 56 6.61 0.85 -3.42
C THR A 56 5.31 0.94 -4.22
N THR A 57 4.59 -0.18 -4.36
CA THR A 57 3.29 -0.21 -5.04
C THR A 57 2.25 0.65 -4.32
N SER A 58 2.12 0.52 -2.99
CA SER A 58 1.24 1.34 -2.16
C SER A 58 1.52 2.83 -2.36
N ALA A 59 2.80 3.22 -2.30
CA ALA A 59 3.22 4.61 -2.45
C ALA A 59 2.92 5.17 -3.84
N ASN A 60 3.24 4.44 -4.91
CA ASN A 60 3.01 4.94 -6.27
C ASN A 60 1.52 5.01 -6.62
N ILE A 61 0.69 4.07 -6.15
CA ILE A 61 -0.77 4.16 -6.30
C ILE A 61 -1.32 5.36 -5.52
N ALA A 62 -0.81 5.63 -4.31
CA ALA A 62 -1.21 6.81 -3.55
C ALA A 62 -0.94 8.11 -4.32
N VAL A 63 0.22 8.20 -4.96
CA VAL A 63 0.57 9.33 -5.83
C VAL A 63 -0.36 9.42 -7.04
N THR A 64 -0.73 8.31 -7.70
CA THR A 64 -1.64 8.37 -8.86
C THR A 64 -3.06 8.78 -8.48
N TYR A 65 -3.55 8.42 -7.29
CA TYR A 65 -4.82 8.93 -6.78
C TYR A 65 -4.76 10.43 -6.47
N ALA A 66 -3.67 10.90 -5.85
CA ALA A 66 -3.48 12.32 -5.55
C ALA A 66 -3.40 13.17 -6.84
N GLN A 67 -2.74 12.65 -7.89
CA GLN A 67 -2.69 13.26 -9.23
C GLN A 67 -4.07 13.33 -9.91
N SER A 68 -5.05 12.54 -9.48
CA SER A 68 -6.46 12.64 -9.90
C SER A 68 -7.32 13.50 -8.98
N ASN A 69 -6.71 14.44 -8.24
CA ASN A 69 -7.36 15.37 -7.34
C ASN A 69 -8.16 14.72 -6.19
N LYS A 70 -7.79 13.49 -5.79
CA LYS A 70 -8.33 12.86 -4.59
C LYS A 70 -7.52 13.30 -3.37
N LYS A 71 -8.19 13.46 -2.23
CA LYS A 71 -7.54 13.55 -0.92
C LYS A 71 -7.15 12.14 -0.48
N VAL A 72 -5.86 11.86 -0.45
CA VAL A 72 -5.32 10.52 -0.18
C VAL A 72 -4.61 10.51 1.17
N LEU A 73 -4.88 9.46 1.96
CA LEU A 73 -4.06 9.12 3.12
C LEU A 73 -3.36 7.78 2.89
N LEU A 74 -2.04 7.75 2.99
CA LEU A 74 -1.25 6.53 3.03
C LEU A 74 -0.89 6.19 4.48
N ILE A 75 -1.29 5.02 4.96
CA ILE A 75 -0.99 4.52 6.30
C ILE A 75 0.07 3.41 6.19
N ASP A 76 1.17 3.54 6.93
CA ASP A 76 2.16 2.46 7.10
C ASP A 76 1.76 1.59 8.31
N ALA A 77 1.02 0.51 8.04
CA ALA A 77 0.63 -0.47 9.04
C ALA A 77 1.64 -1.65 9.16
N ASP A 78 2.77 -1.60 8.44
CA ASP A 78 3.92 -2.48 8.68
C ASP A 78 4.74 -1.95 9.86
N MET A 79 4.15 -2.00 11.06
CA MET A 79 4.78 -1.55 12.32
C MET A 79 6.02 -2.37 12.72
N ARG A 80 6.31 -3.47 12.00
CA ARG A 80 7.47 -4.33 12.24
C ARG A 80 8.67 -3.87 11.43
N LYS A 81 8.46 -3.52 10.16
CA LYS A 81 9.50 -3.03 9.24
C LYS A 81 8.96 -1.86 8.41
N PRO A 82 8.70 -0.71 9.04
CA PRO A 82 8.08 0.42 8.34
C PRO A 82 9.04 1.00 7.31
N THR A 83 8.51 1.39 6.15
CA THR A 83 9.32 1.87 5.02
C THR A 83 8.77 3.13 4.38
N GLN A 84 7.50 3.47 4.57
CA GLN A 84 6.88 4.60 3.88
C GLN A 84 7.51 5.92 4.26
N HIS A 85 7.90 6.09 5.53
CA HIS A 85 8.60 7.28 5.99
C HIS A 85 9.92 7.53 5.23
N GLN A 86 10.62 6.48 4.81
CA GLN A 86 11.85 6.59 4.02
C GLN A 86 11.55 6.98 2.57
N LEU A 87 10.48 6.43 2.00
CA LEU A 87 10.04 6.73 0.63
C LEU A 87 9.66 8.20 0.47
N PHE A 88 8.90 8.73 1.44
CA PHE A 88 8.42 10.11 1.44
C PHE A 88 9.33 11.09 2.19
N ARG A 89 10.44 10.61 2.77
CA ARG A 89 11.41 11.43 3.53
C ARG A 89 10.78 12.23 4.67
N VAL A 90 9.88 11.59 5.42
CA VAL A 90 9.20 12.17 6.59
C VAL A 90 9.69 11.53 7.89
N SER A 91 9.39 12.15 9.03
CA SER A 91 9.76 11.61 10.35
C SER A 91 8.93 10.37 10.69
N ASN A 92 9.53 9.38 11.37
CA ASN A 92 8.84 8.21 11.92
C ASN A 92 8.85 8.18 13.46
N GLN A 93 9.11 9.32 14.11
CA GLN A 93 9.12 9.41 15.57
C GLN A 93 7.71 9.33 16.18
N VAL A 94 6.71 9.80 15.44
CA VAL A 94 5.29 9.76 15.80
C VAL A 94 4.54 9.20 14.61
N GLY A 95 3.60 8.29 14.86
CA GLY A 95 2.85 7.62 13.80
C GLY A 95 1.69 6.79 14.34
N LEU A 96 1.26 5.81 13.55
CA LEU A 96 0.15 4.91 13.87
C LEU A 96 0.27 4.30 15.27
N THR A 97 1.46 3.84 15.67
CA THR A 97 1.71 3.32 17.02
C THR A 97 1.42 4.36 18.10
N SER A 98 1.95 5.58 17.97
CA SER A 98 1.70 6.66 18.93
C SER A 98 0.22 7.00 19.04
N VAL A 99 -0.51 6.99 17.93
CA VAL A 99 -1.95 7.23 17.88
C VAL A 99 -2.72 6.12 18.57
N LEU A 100 -2.43 4.86 18.23
CA LEU A 100 -3.12 3.70 18.81
C LEU A 100 -2.79 3.52 20.31
N SER A 101 -1.65 4.02 20.77
CA SER A 101 -1.26 4.08 22.19
C SER A 101 -1.78 5.31 22.95
N ASN A 102 -2.66 6.14 22.38
CA ASN A 102 -3.15 7.40 23.01
C ASN A 102 -2.05 8.43 23.35
N GLN A 103 -0.85 8.32 22.77
CA GLN A 103 0.24 9.26 23.03
C GLN A 103 0.13 10.52 22.17
N LYS A 104 -0.58 10.45 21.05
CA LYS A 104 -0.81 11.57 20.15
C LYS A 104 -2.18 11.48 19.49
N GLU A 105 -2.80 12.63 19.26
CA GLU A 105 -3.95 12.74 18.35
C GLU A 105 -3.52 12.43 16.91
N TRP A 106 -4.42 11.80 16.16
CA TRP A 106 -4.09 11.30 14.82
C TRP A 106 -3.84 12.43 13.83
N GLU A 107 -4.55 13.54 13.93
CA GLU A 107 -4.33 14.73 13.10
C GLU A 107 -2.89 15.25 13.22
N ALA A 108 -2.33 15.20 14.42
CA ALA A 108 -0.98 15.67 14.69
C ALA A 108 0.10 14.62 14.35
N ALA A 109 -0.29 13.38 14.08
CA ALA A 109 0.61 12.32 13.60
C ALA A 109 0.65 12.24 12.06
N ILE A 110 -0.35 12.81 11.38
CA ILE A 110 -0.34 12.90 9.92
C ILE A 110 0.67 13.95 9.47
N GLN A 111 1.46 13.58 8.46
CA GLN A 111 2.42 14.46 7.81
C GLN A 111 2.02 14.68 6.35
N THR A 112 2.26 15.89 5.86
CA THR A 112 2.14 16.20 4.43
C THR A 112 3.34 15.65 3.68
N THR A 113 3.15 15.31 2.41
CA THR A 113 4.24 14.86 1.52
C THR A 113 4.62 15.95 0.51
N SER A 114 5.65 15.72 -0.31
CA SER A 114 5.95 16.59 -1.46
C SER A 114 4.87 16.55 -2.55
N VAL A 115 3.98 15.55 -2.50
CA VAL A 115 2.90 15.36 -3.47
C VAL A 115 1.63 16.00 -2.94
N SER A 116 1.15 17.03 -3.65
CA SER A 116 -0.11 17.71 -3.32
C SER A 116 -1.28 16.72 -3.29
N GLY A 117 -2.13 16.82 -2.26
CA GLY A 117 -3.28 15.93 -2.07
C GLY A 117 -2.94 14.59 -1.39
N LEU A 118 -1.66 14.30 -1.14
CA LEU A 118 -1.22 13.09 -0.46
C LEU A 118 -0.65 13.39 0.94
N SER A 119 -1.32 12.83 1.94
CA SER A 119 -0.89 12.78 3.33
C SER A 119 -0.38 11.38 3.70
N ILE A 120 0.50 11.30 4.69
CA ILE A 120 1.01 10.04 5.22
C ILE A 120 0.82 9.97 6.74
N LEU A 121 0.34 8.82 7.22
CA LEU A 121 0.48 8.39 8.60
C LEU A 121 1.57 7.32 8.66
N PRO A 122 2.81 7.67 9.05
CA PRO A 122 3.87 6.69 9.17
C PRO A 122 3.59 5.74 10.34
N ALA A 123 4.31 4.63 10.44
CA ALA A 123 4.04 3.63 11.47
C ALA A 123 4.31 4.15 12.89
N GLY A 124 5.33 4.99 13.06
CA GLY A 124 5.84 5.39 14.36
C GLY A 124 6.88 4.41 14.92
N PRO A 125 7.21 4.52 16.23
CA PRO A 125 8.12 3.60 16.91
C PRO A 125 7.60 2.16 16.89
N VAL A 126 8.48 1.17 16.73
CA VAL A 126 8.09 -0.25 16.68
C VAL A 126 7.51 -0.69 18.04
N PRO A 127 6.23 -1.10 18.12
CA PRO A 127 5.62 -1.54 19.38
C PRO A 127 5.97 -3.00 19.70
N PRO A 128 5.82 -3.42 20.96
CA PRO A 128 5.97 -4.84 21.33
C PRO A 128 4.80 -5.71 20.84
N ASN A 129 3.64 -5.12 20.57
CA ASN A 129 2.36 -5.81 20.32
C ASN A 129 1.60 -5.28 19.08
N PRO A 130 2.20 -5.29 17.88
CA PRO A 130 1.61 -4.68 16.69
C PRO A 130 0.27 -5.31 16.26
N SER A 131 0.12 -6.62 16.37
CA SER A 131 -1.09 -7.33 15.95
C SER A 131 -2.31 -6.92 16.80
N GLU A 132 -2.12 -6.81 18.11
CA GLU A 132 -3.16 -6.40 19.07
C GLU A 132 -3.59 -4.95 18.84
N MET A 133 -2.63 -4.07 18.54
CA MET A 133 -2.92 -2.68 18.22
C MET A 133 -3.77 -2.57 16.95
N LEU A 134 -3.41 -3.31 15.89
CA LEU A 134 -4.17 -3.35 14.64
C LEU A 134 -5.56 -3.97 14.82
N ALA A 135 -5.70 -4.97 15.69
CA ALA A 135 -6.99 -5.63 15.96
C ALA A 135 -7.93 -4.79 16.84
N SER A 136 -7.42 -3.74 17.48
CA SER A 136 -8.16 -2.96 18.47
C SER A 136 -9.37 -2.22 17.87
N LYS A 137 -10.41 -2.03 18.67
CA LYS A 137 -11.56 -1.14 18.33
C LYS A 137 -11.12 0.29 18.00
N ARG A 138 -9.98 0.72 18.55
CA ARG A 138 -9.41 2.03 18.29
C ARG A 138 -8.95 2.16 16.85
N MET A 139 -8.37 1.10 16.27
CA MET A 139 -8.02 1.08 14.85
C MET A 139 -9.27 1.23 13.97
N ASP A 140 -10.37 0.54 14.33
CA ASP A 140 -11.65 0.66 13.60
C ASP A 140 -12.17 2.10 13.64
N GLN A 141 -12.24 2.69 14.83
CA GLN A 141 -12.68 4.08 15.01
C GLN A 141 -11.77 5.08 14.29
N LEU A 142 -10.47 4.80 14.24
CA LEU A 142 -9.50 5.65 13.55
C LEU A 142 -9.73 5.66 12.04
N LEU A 143 -9.94 4.49 11.44
CA LEU A 143 -10.23 4.38 10.00
C LEU A 143 -11.52 5.12 9.64
N GLU A 144 -12.60 4.95 10.41
CA GLU A 144 -13.86 5.64 10.16
C GLU A 144 -13.71 7.17 10.23
N LYS A 145 -13.02 7.70 11.25
CA LYS A 145 -12.72 9.15 11.34
C LYS A 145 -11.89 9.66 10.16
N MET A 146 -10.98 8.84 9.65
CA MET A 146 -10.15 9.21 8.50
C MET A 146 -10.96 9.22 7.20
N LYS A 147 -11.93 8.31 7.04
CA LYS A 147 -12.83 8.28 5.87
C LYS A 147 -13.66 9.56 5.74
N GLU A 148 -13.92 10.27 6.85
CA GLU A 148 -14.60 11.58 6.81
C GLU A 148 -13.76 12.68 6.14
N ARG A 149 -12.42 12.55 6.10
CA ARG A 149 -11.50 13.60 5.60
C ARG A 149 -10.80 13.25 4.30
N TYR A 150 -10.67 11.96 4.00
CA TYR A 150 -9.95 11.44 2.85
C TYR A 150 -10.88 10.71 1.92
N ASP A 151 -10.69 10.92 0.62
CA ASP A 151 -11.49 10.23 -0.39
C ASP A 151 -11.11 8.75 -0.45
N ILE A 152 -9.82 8.45 -0.26
CA ILE A 152 -9.29 7.09 -0.22
C ILE A 152 -8.14 6.98 0.79
N ILE A 153 -8.12 5.88 1.53
CA ILE A 153 -7.10 5.48 2.47
C ILE A 153 -6.39 4.25 1.91
N ILE A 154 -5.08 4.33 1.74
CA ILE A 154 -4.25 3.20 1.29
C ILE A 154 -3.46 2.70 2.49
N VAL A 155 -3.54 1.39 2.77
CA VAL A 155 -2.87 0.79 3.93
C VAL A 155 -1.80 -0.17 3.45
N ASP A 156 -0.54 0.19 3.69
CA ASP A 156 0.61 -0.69 3.48
C ASP A 156 0.74 -1.63 4.68
N THR A 157 0.89 -2.93 4.43
CA THR A 157 0.83 -3.97 5.48
C THR A 157 1.97 -4.97 5.31
N PRO A 158 2.42 -5.67 6.37
CA PRO A 158 3.46 -6.70 6.22
C PRO A 158 2.98 -7.84 5.30
N PRO A 159 3.89 -8.72 4.84
CA PRO A 159 3.49 -9.83 3.98
C PRO A 159 2.54 -10.81 4.68
N ILE A 160 1.48 -11.21 3.99
CA ILE A 160 0.35 -11.98 4.54
C ILE A 160 0.74 -13.38 5.04
N MET A 161 1.83 -13.96 4.54
CA MET A 161 2.29 -15.29 4.95
C MET A 161 3.25 -15.28 6.14
N VAL A 162 3.66 -14.09 6.62
CA VAL A 162 4.71 -13.97 7.65
C VAL A 162 4.10 -13.73 9.03
N VAL A 163 3.08 -12.88 9.12
CA VAL A 163 2.40 -12.49 10.36
C VAL A 163 0.91 -12.25 10.11
N THR A 164 0.11 -12.33 11.18
CA THR A 164 -1.36 -12.18 11.12
C THR A 164 -1.82 -10.73 10.92
N ASP A 165 -0.93 -9.75 11.14
CA ASP A 165 -1.18 -8.31 11.03
C ASP A 165 -1.93 -7.95 9.74
N ALA A 166 -1.51 -8.50 8.60
CA ALA A 166 -2.14 -8.23 7.31
C ALA A 166 -3.55 -8.85 7.19
N GLN A 167 -3.81 -10.02 7.78
CA GLN A 167 -5.16 -10.60 7.81
C GLN A 167 -6.12 -9.75 8.66
N ILE A 168 -5.62 -9.18 9.75
CA ILE A 168 -6.39 -8.27 10.62
C ILE A 168 -6.73 -6.97 9.89
N VAL A 169 -5.79 -6.39 9.15
CA VAL A 169 -6.06 -5.19 8.35
C VAL A 169 -6.99 -5.51 7.17
N ALA A 170 -6.86 -6.70 6.58
CA ALA A 170 -7.69 -7.13 5.45
C ALA A 170 -9.18 -7.22 5.82
N SER A 171 -9.51 -7.67 7.04
CA SER A 171 -10.89 -7.71 7.51
C SER A 171 -11.49 -6.32 7.84
N LYS A 172 -10.66 -5.28 7.83
CA LYS A 172 -11.04 -3.87 8.08
C LYS A 172 -10.93 -3.00 6.82
N SER A 173 -10.65 -3.61 5.66
CA SER A 173 -10.44 -2.93 4.38
C SER A 173 -11.52 -3.31 3.38
N ASP A 174 -11.92 -2.36 2.55
CA ASP A 174 -12.99 -2.55 1.55
C ASP A 174 -12.47 -3.34 0.32
N GLY A 175 -11.16 -3.31 0.09
CA GLY A 175 -10.50 -4.10 -0.96
C GLY A 175 -9.03 -4.36 -0.69
N VAL A 176 -8.53 -5.48 -1.21
CA VAL A 176 -7.14 -5.90 -1.09
C VAL A 176 -6.49 -6.09 -2.46
N VAL A 177 -5.30 -5.54 -2.62
CA VAL A 177 -4.39 -5.80 -3.73
C VAL A 177 -3.21 -6.64 -3.25
N LEU A 178 -3.00 -7.80 -3.89
CA LEU A 178 -1.88 -8.69 -3.59
C LEU A 178 -0.73 -8.44 -4.58
N VAL A 179 0.42 -8.03 -4.07
CA VAL A 179 1.65 -7.83 -4.86
C VAL A 179 2.49 -9.09 -4.86
N ILE A 180 2.88 -9.54 -6.05
CA ILE A 180 3.66 -10.77 -6.26
C ILE A 180 4.89 -10.48 -7.12
N ASP A 181 6.07 -10.93 -6.66
CA ASP A 181 7.33 -10.86 -7.38
C ASP A 181 7.35 -11.90 -8.52
N SER A 182 7.27 -11.40 -9.75
CA SER A 182 7.20 -12.18 -10.98
C SER A 182 8.48 -13.01 -11.18
N GLY A 183 8.29 -14.31 -11.42
CA GLY A 183 9.37 -15.27 -11.61
C GLY A 183 10.10 -15.69 -10.33
N THR A 184 9.78 -15.10 -9.17
CA THR A 184 10.42 -15.44 -7.88
C THR A 184 9.45 -16.15 -6.93
N VAL A 185 8.16 -15.79 -6.95
CA VAL A 185 7.16 -16.47 -6.12
C VAL A 185 6.61 -17.70 -6.82
N LYS A 186 6.60 -18.82 -6.10
CA LYS A 186 5.99 -20.06 -6.56
C LYS A 186 4.47 -19.97 -6.50
N LYS A 187 3.79 -20.62 -7.44
CA LYS A 187 2.33 -20.65 -7.54
C LYS A 187 1.66 -21.07 -6.22
N GLU A 188 2.22 -22.04 -5.53
CA GLU A 188 1.67 -22.56 -4.28
C GLU A 188 1.68 -21.50 -3.16
N ALA A 189 2.70 -20.63 -3.12
CA ALA A 189 2.76 -19.54 -2.16
C ALA A 189 1.71 -18.45 -2.47
N ALA A 190 1.49 -18.16 -3.75
CA ALA A 190 0.42 -17.24 -4.17
C ALA A 190 -0.98 -17.80 -3.83
N ILE A 191 -1.21 -19.09 -4.06
CA ILE A 191 -2.48 -19.75 -3.69
C ILE A 191 -2.71 -19.71 -2.18
N LYS A 192 -1.67 -19.99 -1.37
CA LYS A 192 -1.77 -19.90 0.09
C LYS A 192 -2.07 -18.48 0.56
N ALA A 193 -1.41 -17.48 -0.02
CA ALA A 193 -1.67 -16.07 0.30
C ALA A 193 -3.12 -15.67 -0.01
N LYS A 194 -3.65 -16.10 -1.17
CA LYS A 194 -5.06 -15.93 -1.53
C LYS A 194 -5.97 -16.60 -0.50
N ALA A 195 -5.70 -17.85 -0.14
CA ALA A 195 -6.50 -18.59 0.83
C ALA A 195 -6.51 -17.92 2.22
N SER A 196 -5.39 -17.34 2.66
CA SER A 196 -5.31 -16.57 3.91
C SER A 196 -6.18 -15.31 3.91
N LEU A 197 -6.32 -14.65 2.76
CA LEU A 197 -7.22 -13.49 2.58
C LEU A 197 -8.68 -13.94 2.51
N GLU A 198 -8.98 -15.02 1.78
CA GLU A 198 -10.33 -15.60 1.69
C GLU A 198 -10.83 -16.10 3.06
N HIS A 199 -9.94 -16.62 3.90
CA HIS A 199 -10.28 -17.07 5.25
C HIS A 199 -10.86 -15.95 6.13
N VAL A 200 -10.38 -14.72 5.96
CA VAL A 200 -10.91 -13.54 6.66
C VAL A 200 -11.98 -12.80 5.84
N LYS A 201 -12.48 -13.44 4.78
CA LYS A 201 -13.50 -12.90 3.86
C LYS A 201 -13.10 -11.57 3.23
N ALA A 202 -11.80 -11.34 3.03
CA ALA A 202 -11.33 -10.13 2.39
C ALA A 202 -11.71 -10.11 0.91
N ARG A 203 -12.15 -8.94 0.43
CA ARG A 203 -12.46 -8.71 -0.98
C ARG A 203 -11.17 -8.49 -1.77
N ILE A 204 -10.70 -9.54 -2.45
CA ILE A 204 -9.48 -9.50 -3.25
C ILE A 204 -9.81 -8.85 -4.61
N LEU A 205 -9.35 -7.61 -4.82
CA LEU A 205 -9.59 -6.89 -6.08
C LEU A 205 -8.74 -7.42 -7.23
N GLY A 206 -7.57 -7.96 -6.90
CA GLY A 206 -6.67 -8.54 -7.89
C GLY A 206 -5.23 -8.67 -7.43
N VAL A 207 -4.36 -8.90 -8.41
CA VAL A 207 -2.94 -9.16 -8.21
C VAL A 207 -2.11 -8.17 -9.03
N VAL A 208 -1.04 -7.65 -8.44
CA VAL A 208 0.00 -6.89 -9.13
C VAL A 208 1.22 -7.80 -9.30
N LEU A 209 1.52 -8.17 -10.54
CA LEU A 209 2.79 -8.83 -10.87
C LEU A 209 3.89 -7.79 -10.97
N ASN A 210 4.76 -7.74 -9.96
CA ASN A 210 5.86 -6.80 -9.87
C ASN A 210 7.18 -7.43 -10.36
N LYS A 211 8.17 -6.58 -10.68
CA LYS A 211 9.52 -6.98 -11.14
C LYS A 211 9.55 -7.87 -12.39
N ILE A 212 8.56 -7.72 -13.26
CA ILE A 212 8.51 -8.42 -14.55
C ILE A 212 9.82 -8.16 -15.31
N LYS A 213 10.53 -9.24 -15.68
CA LYS A 213 11.69 -9.14 -16.56
C LYS A 213 11.18 -8.76 -17.94
N ARG A 214 11.64 -7.63 -18.47
CA ARG A 214 11.34 -7.24 -19.86
C ARG A 214 12.01 -8.25 -20.80
N SER A 215 11.23 -9.09 -21.48
CA SER A 215 11.68 -9.73 -22.71
C SER A 215 11.66 -8.67 -23.82
N SER A 216 12.63 -8.70 -24.73
CA SER A 216 12.78 -7.72 -25.81
C SER A 216 11.61 -7.71 -26.82
N SER A 217 10.75 -8.73 -26.79
CA SER A 217 9.61 -8.92 -27.71
C SER A 217 8.25 -8.52 -27.13
N GLU A 218 8.06 -8.54 -25.80
CA GLU A 218 6.75 -8.24 -25.19
C GLU A 218 6.64 -6.79 -24.68
N GLY A 219 7.77 -6.09 -24.57
CA GLY A 219 7.82 -4.71 -24.08
C GLY A 219 7.16 -3.67 -25.01
N TYR A 220 6.84 -4.03 -26.26
CA TYR A 220 6.18 -3.14 -27.22
C TYR A 220 4.65 -3.26 -27.21
N LEU A 221 4.07 -4.35 -26.67
CA LEU A 221 2.62 -4.59 -26.75
C LEU A 221 1.80 -3.84 -25.69
N TYR A 222 2.46 -3.35 -24.63
CA TYR A 222 1.81 -2.66 -23.50
C TYR A 222 1.86 -1.13 -23.56
N TYR A 223 2.40 -0.57 -24.64
CA TYR A 223 2.50 0.88 -24.84
C TYR A 223 1.87 1.21 -26.19
N TYR A 224 0.54 1.38 -26.19
CA TYR A 224 -0.10 2.09 -27.28
C TYR A 224 0.44 3.53 -27.32
N GLN A 225 0.62 3.99 -28.56
CA GLN A 225 1.30 5.20 -29.03
C GLN A 225 0.86 6.49 -28.35
#